data_AF-A0A6B2LTX0-F1
#
_entry.id   AF-A0A6B2LTX0-F1
#
_cell.length_a   1.000
_cell.length_b   1.000
_cell.length_c   1.000
_cell.angle_alpha   90.00
_cell.angle_beta   90.00
_cell.angle_gamma   90.00
#
_symmetry.space_group_name_H-M   'P 1'
#
loop_
_entity.id
_entity.type
_entity.pdbx_description
1 polymer ?
#
loop_
_entity_poly.entity_id
_entity_poly.type
_entity_poly.pdbx_seq_one_letter_code
_entity_poly.pdbx_strand_id
1 'polypeptide(L)'
;MEVLYLRDDNIGDEETKILCKALRFNTTITSIDLSNNKIGVDGTKRIISLLEMNSTLTSLSLDCTDAGVEGARIISKFLESNTILKSLSLGCMKVSAFLNRFIFRDFYWR
;
A
#
# COMPACT_ATOMS: atom_id res chain seq x y z
N MET A 1 15.77 11.08 5.26
CA MET A 1 14.65 10.12 5.19
C MET A 1 13.43 10.88 5.62
N GLU A 2 12.48 11.06 4.71
CA GLU A 2 11.26 11.83 4.96
C GLU A 2 10.04 10.91 4.98
N VAL A 3 9.06 11.30 5.80
CA VAL A 3 7.78 10.61 5.94
C VAL A 3 6.69 11.51 5.37
N LEU A 4 5.90 10.97 4.45
CA LEU A 4 4.75 11.67 3.87
C LEU A 4 3.47 11.16 4.52
N TYR A 5 2.82 12.03 5.29
CA TYR A 5 1.54 11.74 5.94
C TYR A 5 0.40 12.29 5.09
N LEU A 6 -0.43 11.39 4.56
CA LEU A 6 -1.61 11.72 3.74
C LEU A 6 -2.86 11.01 4.26
N ARG A 7 -2.93 10.82 5.57
CA ARG A 7 -4.03 10.11 6.23
C ARG A 7 -5.28 10.98 6.24
N ASP A 8 -6.41 10.40 5.88
CA ASP A 8 -7.73 11.07 5.90
C ASP A 8 -7.83 12.29 4.94
N ASP A 9 -7.08 12.25 3.84
CA ASP A 9 -7.03 13.31 2.82
C ASP A 9 -8.03 13.10 1.67
N ASN A 10 -8.99 12.17 1.84
CA ASN A 10 -9.98 11.82 0.82
C ASN A 10 -9.35 11.41 -0.53
N ILE A 11 -8.20 10.74 -0.48
CA ILE A 11 -7.47 10.27 -1.67
C ILE A 11 -8.22 9.06 -2.26
N GLY A 12 -8.59 9.15 -3.53
CA GLY A 12 -9.13 8.05 -4.32
C GLY A 12 -8.11 7.49 -5.32
N ASP A 13 -8.60 6.65 -6.23
CA ASP A 13 -7.75 5.96 -7.22
C ASP A 13 -7.09 6.93 -8.23
N GLU A 14 -7.75 8.04 -8.58
CA GLU A 14 -7.20 9.05 -9.49
C GLU A 14 -6.17 9.95 -8.80
N GLU A 15 -6.39 10.33 -7.55
CA GLU A 15 -5.40 11.07 -6.75
C GLU A 15 -4.16 10.19 -6.49
N THR A 16 -4.39 8.91 -6.20
CA THR A 16 -3.31 7.90 -6.04
C THR A 16 -2.44 7.81 -7.29
N LYS A 17 -3.02 7.91 -8.49
CA LYS A 17 -2.28 7.92 -9.76
C LYS A 17 -1.36 9.13 -9.89
N ILE A 18 -1.82 10.31 -9.50
CA ILE A 18 -1.03 11.54 -9.53
C ILE A 18 0.12 11.42 -8.51
N LEU A 19 -0.19 10.96 -7.30
CA LEU A 19 0.77 10.71 -6.25
C LEU A 19 1.87 9.73 -6.69
N CYS A 20 1.49 8.59 -7.29
CA CYS A 20 2.45 7.60 -7.78
C CYS A 20 3.36 8.16 -8.87
N LYS A 21 2.86 9.03 -9.76
CA LYS A 21 3.69 9.69 -10.78
C LYS A 21 4.73 10.62 -10.15
N ALA A 22 4.33 11.38 -9.13
CA ALA A 22 5.24 12.31 -8.42
C ALA A 22 6.33 11.56 -7.65
N LEU A 23 5.97 10.43 -7.02
CA LEU A 23 6.87 9.64 -6.19
C LEU A 23 7.78 8.69 -6.96
N ARG A 24 7.46 8.39 -8.22
CA ARG A 24 8.22 7.42 -9.04
C ARG A 24 9.72 7.71 -9.10
N PHE A 25 10.10 8.98 -9.13
CA PHE A 25 11.50 9.42 -9.18
C PHE A 25 11.95 10.11 -7.89
N ASN A 26 11.10 10.14 -6.86
CA ASN A 26 11.48 10.68 -5.57
C ASN A 26 12.44 9.70 -4.88
N THR A 27 13.54 10.24 -4.35
CA THR A 27 14.57 9.47 -3.65
C THR A 27 14.74 9.86 -2.18
N THR A 28 13.89 10.77 -1.67
CA THR A 28 13.98 11.33 -0.31
C THR A 28 12.96 10.72 0.65
N ILE A 29 11.77 10.42 0.14
CA ILE A 29 10.64 9.86 0.89
C ILE A 29 10.85 8.36 1.05
N THR A 30 10.95 7.93 2.31
CA THR A 30 11.17 6.52 2.65
C THR A 30 9.95 5.86 3.24
N SER A 31 8.95 6.64 3.65
CA SER A 31 7.74 6.16 4.32
C SER A 31 6.52 6.97 3.91
N ILE A 32 5.40 6.30 3.66
CA ILE A 32 4.13 6.95 3.30
C ILE A 32 2.99 6.37 4.14
N ASP A 33 2.19 7.26 4.72
CA ASP A 33 0.93 6.92 5.37
C ASP A 33 -0.26 7.36 4.49
N LEU A 34 -0.96 6.39 3.89
CA LEU A 34 -2.18 6.59 3.10
C LEU A 34 -3.43 6.04 3.81
N SER A 35 -3.36 5.87 5.13
CA SER A 35 -4.45 5.29 5.91
C SER A 35 -5.73 6.14 5.82
N ASN A 36 -6.89 5.52 6.06
CA ASN A 36 -8.20 6.18 6.06
C ASN A 36 -8.55 6.91 4.76
N ASN A 37 -8.06 6.44 3.61
CA ASN A 37 -8.39 7.00 2.30
C ASN A 37 -9.30 6.06 1.48
N LYS A 38 -9.94 6.60 0.44
CA LYS A 38 -10.86 5.88 -0.44
C LYS A 38 -10.11 5.17 -1.59
N ILE A 39 -8.95 4.60 -1.27
CA ILE A 39 -8.11 3.90 -2.23
C ILE A 39 -8.72 2.53 -2.50
N GLY A 40 -9.16 2.33 -3.73
CA GLY A 40 -9.72 1.10 -4.23
C GLY A 40 -8.66 0.15 -4.80
N VAL A 41 -9.14 -0.82 -5.57
CA VAL A 41 -8.30 -1.84 -6.20
C VAL A 41 -7.34 -1.20 -7.22
N ASP A 42 -7.79 -0.23 -8.00
CA ASP A 42 -6.96 0.36 -9.05
C ASP A 42 -5.91 1.30 -8.49
N GLY A 43 -6.21 2.05 -7.42
CA GLY A 43 -5.22 2.80 -6.65
C GLY A 43 -4.18 1.86 -6.05
N THR A 44 -4.61 0.73 -5.48
CA THR A 44 -3.69 -0.30 -4.94
C THR A 44 -2.73 -0.83 -6.01
N LYS A 45 -3.21 -1.18 -7.21
CA LYS A 45 -2.34 -1.61 -8.33
C LYS A 45 -1.28 -0.57 -8.67
N ARG A 46 -1.64 0.71 -8.63
CA ARG A 46 -0.70 1.81 -8.93
C ARG A 46 0.36 1.95 -7.85
N ILE A 47 -0.03 1.80 -6.58
CA ILE A 47 0.91 1.82 -5.45
C ILE A 47 1.90 0.66 -5.56
N ILE A 48 1.42 -0.54 -5.90
CA ILE A 48 2.29 -1.70 -6.13
C ILE A 48 3.25 -1.44 -7.30
N SER A 49 2.76 -0.93 -8.42
CA SER A 49 3.63 -0.55 -9.54
C SER A 49 4.65 0.53 -9.16
N LEU A 50 4.29 1.49 -8.30
CA LEU A 50 5.25 2.44 -7.75
C LEU A 50 6.34 1.72 -6.93
N LEU A 51 5.97 0.81 -6.04
CA LEU A 51 6.91 0.08 -5.19
C LEU A 51 7.84 -0.86 -5.96
N GLU A 52 7.41 -1.40 -7.09
CA GLU A 52 8.27 -2.18 -7.99
C GLU A 52 9.34 -1.32 -8.66
N MET A 53 9.08 -0.02 -8.84
CA MET A 53 9.98 0.90 -9.53
C MET A 53 10.81 1.78 -8.59
N ASN A 54 10.30 2.05 -7.39
CA ASN A 54 10.93 2.91 -6.41
C ASN A 54 11.61 2.07 -5.32
N SER A 55 12.94 2.12 -5.27
CA SER A 55 13.75 1.39 -4.29
C SER A 55 14.01 2.16 -2.99
N THR A 56 13.53 3.39 -2.88
CA THR A 56 13.73 4.25 -1.70
C THR A 56 12.60 4.17 -0.69
N LEU A 57 11.38 3.86 -1.16
CA LEU A 57 10.21 3.68 -0.33
C LEU A 57 10.27 2.32 0.39
N THR A 58 10.44 2.36 1.71
CA THR A 58 10.64 1.15 2.54
C THR A 58 9.51 0.94 3.56
N SER A 59 8.59 1.89 3.71
CA SER A 59 7.42 1.75 4.58
C SER A 59 6.15 2.31 3.94
N LEU A 60 5.04 1.59 4.07
CA LEU A 60 3.74 1.98 3.54
C LEU A 60 2.61 1.61 4.51
N SER A 61 1.67 2.53 4.75
CA SER A 61 0.41 2.22 5.43
C SER A 61 -0.79 2.39 4.49
N LEU A 62 -1.64 1.37 4.40
CA LEU A 62 -2.91 1.37 3.67
C LEU A 62 -4.08 0.95 4.59
N ASP A 63 -3.96 1.25 5.88
CA ASP A 63 -5.00 0.94 6.86
C ASP A 63 -6.32 1.62 6.48
N CYS A 64 -7.44 0.92 6.70
CA CYS A 64 -8.78 1.45 6.43
C CYS A 64 -9.01 1.93 4.99
N THR A 65 -8.35 1.31 3.99
CA THR A 65 -8.61 1.58 2.57
C THR A 65 -9.70 0.66 1.99
N ASP A 66 -10.26 1.07 0.84
CA ASP A 66 -11.42 0.45 0.19
C ASP A 66 -11.05 -0.63 -0.84
N ALA A 67 -9.78 -1.04 -0.92
CA ALA A 67 -9.32 -1.99 -1.92
C ALA A 67 -9.83 -3.44 -1.72
N GLY A 68 -10.37 -3.73 -0.53
CA GLY A 68 -11.04 -4.99 -0.21
C GLY A 68 -10.18 -6.23 -0.43
N VAL A 69 -10.84 -7.35 -0.77
CA VAL A 69 -10.19 -8.66 -0.96
C VAL A 69 -9.23 -8.66 -2.14
N GLU A 70 -9.63 -8.05 -3.25
CA GLU A 70 -8.80 -8.06 -4.46
C GLU A 70 -7.54 -7.22 -4.27
N GLY A 71 -7.65 -6.05 -3.62
CA GLY A 71 -6.48 -5.26 -3.21
C GLY A 71 -5.52 -6.05 -2.33
N ALA A 72 -6.05 -6.73 -1.30
CA ALA A 72 -5.26 -7.58 -0.43
C ALA A 72 -4.54 -8.71 -1.17
N ARG A 73 -5.18 -9.35 -2.17
CA ARG A 73 -4.58 -10.38 -3.02
C ARG A 73 -3.42 -9.84 -3.87
N ILE A 74 -3.59 -8.64 -4.45
CA ILE A 74 -2.55 -7.99 -5.24
C ILE A 74 -1.33 -7.68 -4.36
N ILE A 75 -1.57 -7.15 -3.15
CA ILE A 75 -0.51 -6.84 -2.19
C ILE A 75 0.20 -8.12 -1.74
N SER A 76 -0.54 -9.17 -1.40
CA SER A 76 0.02 -10.49 -1.06
C SER A 76 0.95 -11.00 -2.15
N LYS A 77 0.53 -10.96 -3.41
CA LYS A 77 1.34 -11.43 -4.54
C LYS A 77 2.61 -10.61 -4.72
N PHE A 78 2.55 -9.29 -4.48
CA PHE A 78 3.73 -8.43 -4.53
C PHE A 78 4.72 -8.75 -3.41
N LEU A 79 4.23 -9.04 -2.20
CA LEU A 79 5.10 -9.38 -1.06
C LEU A 79 5.86 -10.70 -1.25
N GLU A 80 5.37 -11.62 -2.10
CA GLU A 80 6.09 -12.86 -2.44
C GLU A 80 7.42 -12.60 -3.18
N SER A 81 7.51 -11.50 -3.94
CA SER A 81 8.70 -11.15 -4.73
C SER A 81 9.44 -9.92 -4.22
N ASN A 82 8.84 -9.14 -3.32
CA ASN A 82 9.43 -7.89 -2.84
C ASN A 82 10.44 -8.12 -1.72
N THR A 83 11.64 -7.54 -1.88
CA THR A 83 12.73 -7.60 -0.90
C THR A 83 13.12 -6.22 -0.35
N ILE A 84 12.46 -5.15 -0.81
CA ILE A 84 12.84 -3.76 -0.52
C ILE A 84 11.97 -3.18 0.60
N LEU A 85 10.66 -3.42 0.55
CA LEU A 85 9.69 -2.92 1.51
C LEU A 85 9.91 -3.63 2.85
N LYS A 86 10.23 -2.84 3.88
CA LYS A 86 10.55 -3.34 5.22
C LYS A 86 9.35 -3.33 6.15
N SER A 87 8.37 -2.48 5.87
CA SER A 87 7.18 -2.32 6.71
C SER A 87 5.94 -2.06 5.86
N LEU A 88 4.87 -2.79 6.14
CA LEU A 88 3.57 -2.61 5.51
C LEU A 88 2.45 -2.76 6.56
N SER A 89 1.56 -1.77 6.63
CA SER A 89 0.36 -1.84 7.48
C SER A 89 -0.91 -1.92 6.63
N LEU A 90 -1.77 -2.90 6.93
CA LEU A 90 -3.02 -3.20 6.23
C LEU A 90 -4.21 -3.47 7.19
N GLY A 91 -4.07 -3.10 8.46
CA GLY A 91 -4.79 -3.64 9.62
C GLY A 91 -6.32 -3.55 9.58
N CYS A 92 -6.89 -2.64 8.78
CA CYS A 92 -8.34 -2.45 8.67
C CYS A 92 -8.83 -2.34 7.23
N MET A 93 -8.09 -2.89 6.26
CA MET A 93 -8.63 -3.02 4.89
C MET A 93 -9.99 -3.73 4.96
N LYS A 94 -10.96 -3.30 4.14
CA LYS A 94 -12.30 -3.92 4.05
C LYS A 94 -12.28 -5.30 3.39
N VAL A 95 -11.42 -6.19 3.87
CA VAL A 95 -11.37 -7.61 3.52
C VAL A 95 -12.47 -8.28 4.33
N SER A 96 -13.37 -9.03 3.70
CA SER A 96 -14.36 -9.79 4.46
C SER A 96 -13.65 -10.62 5.54
N ALA A 97 -14.15 -10.58 6.78
CA ALA A 97 -13.45 -11.15 7.95
C ALA A 97 -13.05 -12.64 7.77
N PHE A 98 -13.76 -13.34 6.88
CA PHE A 98 -13.48 -14.72 6.52
C PHE A 98 -12.15 -14.91 5.78
N LEU A 99 -11.75 -13.97 4.93
CA LEU A 99 -10.54 -14.07 4.09
C LEU A 99 -9.28 -13.48 4.74
N ASN A 100 -9.45 -12.60 5.73
CA ASN A 100 -8.34 -12.00 6.49
C ASN A 100 -7.47 -13.09 7.17
N ARG A 101 -8.08 -14.17 7.65
CA ARG A 101 -7.38 -15.34 8.22
C ARG A 101 -6.53 -16.15 7.23
N PHE A 102 -6.81 -16.04 5.93
CA PHE A 102 -6.10 -16.81 4.90
C PHE A 102 -5.02 -15.98 4.23
N ILE A 103 -5.28 -14.70 3.95
CA ILE A 103 -4.34 -13.84 3.21
C ILE A 103 -3.14 -13.43 4.08
N PHE A 104 -3.34 -13.17 5.38
CA PHE A 104 -2.28 -12.63 6.24
C PHE A 104 -1.62 -13.67 7.16
N ARG A 105 -2.04 -14.94 7.13
CA ARG A 105 -1.42 -16.01 7.95
C ARG A 105 -0.01 -16.37 7.52
N ASP A 106 0.35 -16.09 6.26
CA ASP A 106 1.66 -16.41 5.70
C ASP A 106 2.64 -15.24 5.82
N PHE A 107 2.18 -14.06 6.23
CA PHE A 107 2.98 -12.86 6.47
C PHE A 107 3.13 -12.59 7.97
N TYR A 108 3.59 -13.59 8.72
CA TYR A 108 4.20 -13.31 10.03
C TYR A 108 5.56 -12.67 9.76
N TRP A 109 5.65 -11.35 9.97
CA TRP A 109 6.89 -10.59 9.99
C TRP A 109 7.94 -11.34 10.83
N ARG A 110 8.97 -11.85 10.15
CA ARG A 110 10.17 -12.39 10.78
C ARG A 110 11.21 -11.29 10.94
#